data_AF-A0A1D6DXK2-F1
#
_entry.id   AF-A0A1D6DXK2-F1
#
_cell.length_a   1.000
_cell.length_b   1.000
_cell.length_c   1.000
_cell.angle_alpha   90.00
_cell.angle_beta   90.00
_cell.angle_gamma   90.00
#
_symmetry.space_group_name_H-M   'P 1'
#
loop_
_entity.id
_entity.type
_entity.pdbx_description
1 polymer ?
#
loop_
_entity_poly.entity_id
_entity_poly.type
_entity_poly.pdbx_seq_one_letter_code
_entity_poly.pdbx_strand_id
1 'polypeptide(L)'
;MVAYKHLQQSTDEVALFYCDLLAAFSSRGLKDRATEFHLELRSMPPLSGRKAYAAMVKSLCLLGMPAEAETALSEMVSRGHRPEAAQFGAVARCYGRVGSPADMERVIASMADAVLSCYSACHARTLAWLKRMRKLRVAVTAKGYNLVLNSCPSLASVVRELGPELPLSTVGLVGRLRACTHFQFIVSFT
;
A
#
# COMPACT_ATOMS: atom_id res chain seq x y z
N MET A 1 -19.57 10.65 -10.06
CA MET A 1 -18.17 10.20 -9.82
C MET A 1 -17.17 11.33 -9.61
N VAL A 2 -17.31 12.50 -10.25
CA VAL A 2 -16.35 13.63 -10.11
C VAL A 2 -16.36 14.26 -8.72
N ALA A 3 -17.53 14.56 -8.15
CA ALA A 3 -17.66 15.11 -6.79
C ALA A 3 -17.05 14.21 -5.71
N TYR A 4 -17.16 12.88 -5.85
CA TYR A 4 -16.62 11.91 -4.91
C TYR A 4 -15.08 11.88 -4.90
N LYS A 5 -14.46 12.06 -6.08
CA LYS A 5 -13.00 12.19 -6.19
C LYS A 5 -12.50 13.51 -5.59
N HIS A 6 -13.23 14.62 -5.78
CA HIS A 6 -12.89 15.89 -5.15
C HIS A 6 -12.98 15.81 -3.61
N LEU A 7 -14.02 15.14 -3.08
CA LEU A 7 -14.17 14.94 -1.64
C LEU A 7 -13.03 14.08 -1.06
N GLN A 8 -12.64 13.01 -1.77
CA GLN A 8 -11.52 12.15 -1.41
C GLN A 8 -10.17 12.90 -1.44
N GLN A 9 -9.94 13.68 -2.49
CA GLN A 9 -8.72 14.49 -2.60
C GLN A 9 -8.64 15.55 -1.49
N SER A 10 -9.75 16.23 -1.20
CA SER A 10 -9.85 17.17 -0.09
C SER A 10 -9.61 16.49 1.26
N THR A 11 -10.08 15.25 1.43
CA THR A 11 -9.83 14.45 2.65
C THR A 11 -8.35 14.09 2.78
N ASP A 12 -7.70 13.66 1.71
CA ASP A 12 -6.26 13.33 1.73
C ASP A 12 -5.39 14.57 2.00
N GLU A 13 -5.76 15.74 1.48
CA GLU A 13 -5.05 17.00 1.73
C GLU A 13 -5.14 17.45 3.20
N VAL A 14 -6.33 17.37 3.79
CA VAL A 14 -6.53 17.67 5.22
C VAL A 14 -5.80 16.67 6.10
N ALA A 15 -5.79 15.39 5.72
CA ALA A 15 -5.07 14.36 6.45
C ALA A 15 -3.55 14.57 6.42
N LEU A 16 -3.00 14.99 5.27
CA LEU A 16 -1.58 15.35 5.14
C LEU A 16 -1.23 16.53 6.05
N PHE A 17 -2.08 17.56 6.10
CA PHE A 17 -1.90 18.69 7.00
C PHE A 17 -1.82 18.26 8.47
N TYR A 18 -2.74 17.42 8.94
CA TYR A 18 -2.67 16.87 10.29
C TYR A 18 -1.45 15.99 10.53
N CYS A 19 -1.01 15.21 9.54
CA CYS A 19 0.23 14.43 9.64
C CYS A 19 1.47 15.32 9.79
N ASP A 20 1.51 16.46 9.11
CA ASP A 20 2.59 17.43 9.24
C ASP A 20 2.59 18.09 10.63
N LEU A 21 1.41 18.46 11.14
CA LEU A 21 1.27 18.95 12.52
C LEU A 21 1.73 17.89 13.53
N LEU A 22 1.25 16.65 13.40
CA LEU A 22 1.67 15.52 14.23
C LEU A 22 3.19 15.38 14.25
N ALA A 23 3.83 15.36 13.08
CA ALA A 23 5.29 15.23 12.98
C ALA A 23 6.03 16.42 13.61
N ALA A 24 5.56 17.65 13.34
CA ALA A 24 6.17 18.87 13.84
C ALA A 24 6.07 19.02 15.37
N PHE A 25 4.97 18.62 15.98
CA PHE A 25 4.78 18.68 17.44
C PHE A 25 5.46 17.50 18.14
N SER A 26 5.41 16.30 17.57
CA SER A 26 6.10 15.11 18.11
C SER A 26 7.61 15.31 18.18
N SER A 27 8.22 15.87 17.14
CA SER A 27 9.66 16.18 17.09
C SER A 27 10.10 17.23 18.11
N ARG A 28 9.17 18.03 18.64
CA ARG A 28 9.41 19.04 19.69
C ARG A 28 9.05 18.54 21.10
N GLY A 29 8.64 17.27 21.24
CA GLY A 29 8.22 16.70 22.52
C GLY A 29 6.85 17.18 23.01
N LEU A 30 6.09 17.93 22.19
CA LEU A 30 4.77 18.45 22.52
C LEU A 30 3.70 17.38 22.31
N LYS A 31 3.77 16.30 23.11
CA LYS A 31 2.96 15.10 22.93
C LYS A 31 1.46 15.37 23.06
N ASP A 32 1.02 16.18 24.02
CA ASP A 32 -0.40 16.44 24.25
C ASP A 32 -1.08 17.06 23.01
N ARG A 33 -0.45 18.07 22.41
CA ARG A 33 -0.93 18.69 21.16
C ARG A 33 -0.87 17.73 19.98
N ALA A 34 0.19 16.93 19.88
CA ALA A 34 0.27 15.90 18.85
C ALA A 34 -0.87 14.88 19.02
N THR A 35 -1.22 14.47 20.24
CA THR A 35 -2.33 13.56 20.48
C THR A 35 -3.69 14.17 20.12
N GLU A 36 -3.91 15.46 20.33
CA GLU A 36 -5.13 16.15 19.85
C GLU A 36 -5.26 16.04 18.32
N PHE A 37 -4.19 16.35 17.57
CA PHE A 37 -4.20 16.22 16.11
C PHE A 37 -4.36 14.78 15.63
N HIS A 38 -3.89 13.80 16.41
CA HIS A 38 -4.14 12.38 16.12
C HIS A 38 -5.63 12.04 16.23
N LEU A 39 -6.32 12.54 17.26
CA LEU A 39 -7.76 12.32 17.43
C LEU A 39 -8.56 12.91 16.28
N GLU A 40 -8.21 14.13 15.86
CA GLU A 40 -8.80 14.77 14.67
C GLU A 40 -8.59 13.92 13.42
N LEU A 41 -7.34 13.49 13.16
CA LEU A 41 -7.01 12.63 12.03
C LEU A 41 -7.79 11.30 12.06
N ARG A 42 -8.02 10.72 13.25
CA ARG A 42 -8.77 9.47 13.43
C ARG A 42 -10.27 9.64 13.22
N SER A 43 -10.80 10.84 13.42
CA SER A 43 -12.22 11.16 13.16
C SER A 43 -12.53 11.32 11.67
N MET A 44 -11.49 11.48 10.84
CA MET A 44 -11.64 11.69 9.41
C MET A 44 -12.14 10.43 8.69
N PRO A 45 -12.80 10.60 7.53
CA PRO A 45 -13.06 9.48 6.64
C PRO A 45 -11.76 8.78 6.25
N PRO A 46 -11.82 7.48 5.92
CA PRO A 46 -10.62 6.75 5.58
C PRO A 46 -9.89 7.31 4.36
N LEU A 47 -8.57 7.29 4.42
CA LEU A 47 -7.72 7.86 3.37
C LEU A 47 -7.86 7.08 2.06
N SER A 48 -7.74 7.80 0.96
CA SER A 48 -7.77 7.26 -0.40
C SER A 48 -6.39 7.23 -1.07
N GLY A 49 -5.43 7.96 -0.49
CA GLY A 49 -4.13 8.21 -1.09
C GLY A 49 -3.01 7.43 -0.42
N ARG A 50 -2.19 6.74 -1.24
CA ARG A 50 -0.93 6.13 -0.80
C ARG A 50 -0.03 7.10 -0.04
N LYS A 51 0.05 8.36 -0.50
CA LYS A 51 0.85 9.42 0.14
C LYS A 51 0.33 9.77 1.53
N ALA A 52 -0.99 9.88 1.69
CA ALA A 52 -1.61 10.19 2.98
C ALA A 52 -1.36 9.05 3.99
N TYR A 53 -1.54 7.78 3.60
CA TYR A 53 -1.17 6.64 4.46
C TYR A 53 0.31 6.65 4.85
N ALA A 54 1.21 6.89 3.89
CA ALA A 54 2.64 6.94 4.16
C ALA A 54 3.01 8.05 5.17
N ALA A 55 2.39 9.23 5.04
CA ALA A 55 2.56 10.33 5.97
C ALA A 55 2.02 9.98 7.37
N MET A 56 0.84 9.34 7.43
CA MET A 56 0.21 8.91 8.68
C MET A 56 1.05 7.87 9.42
N VAL A 57 1.55 6.83 8.73
CA VAL A 57 2.45 5.84 9.34
C VAL A 57 3.69 6.52 9.91
N LYS A 58 4.30 7.45 9.15
CA LYS A 58 5.48 8.19 9.59
C LYS A 58 5.19 9.06 10.82
N SER A 59 4.09 9.81 10.82
CA SER A 59 3.73 10.73 11.90
C SER A 59 3.40 9.99 13.20
N LEU A 60 2.65 8.89 13.14
CA LEU A 60 2.38 8.01 14.28
C LEU A 60 3.65 7.39 14.85
N CYS A 61 4.58 6.98 13.98
CA CYS A 61 5.89 6.49 14.43
C CYS A 61 6.70 7.57 15.16
N LEU A 62 6.61 8.84 14.76
CA LEU A 62 7.27 9.95 15.43
C LEU A 62 6.65 10.26 16.79
N LEU A 63 5.34 10.08 16.94
CA LEU A 63 4.63 10.24 18.21
C LEU A 63 4.93 9.10 19.21
N GLY A 64 5.52 8.00 18.73
CA GLY A 64 5.82 6.83 19.56
C GLY A 64 4.63 5.89 19.70
N MET A 65 3.75 5.86 18.69
CA MET A 65 2.52 5.06 18.65
C MET A 65 2.65 3.97 17.57
N PRO A 66 3.45 2.91 17.81
CA PRO A 66 3.75 1.91 16.80
C PRO A 66 2.55 1.01 16.45
N ALA A 67 1.65 0.74 17.39
CA ALA A 67 0.46 -0.09 17.16
C ALA A 67 -0.54 0.59 16.21
N GLU A 68 -0.73 1.89 16.39
CA GLU A 68 -1.54 2.73 15.52
C GLU A 68 -0.90 2.86 14.13
N ALA A 69 0.43 3.00 14.09
CA ALA A 69 1.17 3.02 12.84
C ALA A 69 1.07 1.68 12.08
N GLU A 70 1.11 0.54 12.78
CA GLU A 70 0.90 -0.79 12.23
C GLU A 70 -0.53 -0.95 11.70
N THR A 71 -1.53 -0.44 12.43
CA THR A 71 -2.94 -0.44 11.97
C THR A 71 -3.10 0.36 10.68
N ALA A 72 -2.52 1.57 10.61
CA ALA A 72 -2.49 2.40 9.41
C ALA A 72 -1.81 1.69 8.23
N LEU A 73 -0.74 0.94 8.50
CA LEU A 73 -0.02 0.16 7.51
C LEU A 73 -0.86 -1.02 6.98
N SER A 74 -1.58 -1.72 7.86
CA SER A 74 -2.51 -2.79 7.46
C SER A 74 -3.69 -2.25 6.66
N GLU A 75 -4.23 -1.09 7.01
CA GLU A 75 -5.29 -0.44 6.23
C GLU A 75 -4.80 -0.03 4.84
N MET A 76 -3.59 0.51 4.74
CA MET A 76 -2.94 0.79 3.46
C MET A 76 -2.94 -0.45 2.56
N VAL A 77 -2.56 -1.62 3.11
CA VAL A 77 -2.56 -2.91 2.40
C VAL A 77 -3.96 -3.35 1.99
N SER A 78 -4.93 -3.31 2.90
CA SER A 78 -6.31 -3.79 2.65
C SER A 78 -7.04 -2.97 1.60
N ARG A 79 -6.69 -1.69 1.47
CA ARG A 79 -7.17 -0.78 0.42
C ARG A 79 -6.43 -0.90 -0.91
N GLY A 80 -5.46 -1.82 -0.99
CA GLY A 80 -4.69 -2.09 -2.20
C GLY A 80 -3.58 -1.08 -2.48
N HIS A 81 -3.22 -0.25 -1.50
CA HIS A 81 -2.04 0.61 -1.59
C HIS A 81 -0.80 -0.19 -1.16
N ARG A 82 0.17 -0.33 -2.06
CA ARG A 82 1.42 -1.04 -1.78
C ARG A 82 2.31 -0.21 -0.84
N PRO A 83 2.57 -0.66 0.42
CA PRO A 83 3.58 -0.04 1.26
C PRO A 83 4.97 -0.38 0.74
N GLU A 84 5.93 0.49 1.03
CA GLU A 84 7.35 0.28 0.73
C GLU A 84 8.09 -0.19 1.99
N ALA A 85 9.33 -0.65 1.81
CA ALA A 85 10.21 -1.00 2.92
C ALA A 85 10.36 0.15 3.93
N ALA A 86 10.25 1.41 3.48
CA ALA A 86 10.33 2.59 4.32
C ALA A 86 9.24 2.62 5.41
N GLN A 87 8.00 2.24 5.10
CA GLN A 87 6.90 2.23 6.08
C GLN A 87 7.08 1.11 7.11
N PHE A 88 7.41 -0.11 6.68
CA PHE A 88 7.71 -1.22 7.59
C PHE A 88 8.90 -0.90 8.50
N GLY A 89 9.98 -0.35 7.95
CA GLY A 89 11.15 0.06 8.71
C GLY A 89 10.87 1.21 9.68
N ALA A 90 9.93 2.11 9.37
CA ALA A 90 9.49 3.14 10.31
C ALA A 90 8.77 2.54 11.53
N VAL A 91 7.83 1.62 11.30
CA VAL A 91 7.08 0.94 12.37
C VAL A 91 8.00 0.05 13.21
N ALA A 92 8.86 -0.75 12.57
CA ALA A 92 9.84 -1.61 13.24
C ALA A 92 10.78 -0.81 14.16
N ARG A 93 11.36 0.30 13.66
CA ARG A 93 12.17 1.20 14.50
C ARG A 93 11.36 1.84 15.63
N CYS A 94 10.08 2.12 15.42
CA CYS A 94 9.22 2.66 16.46
C CYS A 94 9.02 1.63 17.59
N TYR A 95 8.70 0.37 17.26
CA TYR A 95 8.63 -0.73 18.23
C TYR A 95 9.95 -0.94 18.99
N GLY A 96 11.09 -0.89 18.30
CA GLY A 96 12.41 -0.94 18.93
C GLY A 96 12.64 0.19 19.94
N ARG A 97 12.20 1.43 19.62
CA ARG A 97 12.32 2.58 20.53
C ARG A 97 11.42 2.51 21.76
N VAL A 98 10.25 1.88 21.65
CA VAL A 98 9.34 1.68 22.81
C VAL A 98 9.65 0.40 23.59
N GLY A 99 10.68 -0.35 23.21
CA GLY A 99 11.14 -1.53 23.95
C GLY A 99 10.38 -2.81 23.65
N SER A 100 9.76 -2.93 22.46
CA SER A 100 9.07 -4.17 22.04
C SER A 100 9.76 -4.85 20.83
N PRO A 101 10.83 -5.64 21.07
CA PRO A 101 11.55 -6.32 20.00
C PRO A 101 10.71 -7.42 19.31
N ALA A 102 9.82 -8.10 20.03
CA ALA A 102 8.95 -9.13 19.46
C ALA A 102 7.98 -8.55 18.41
N ASP A 103 7.40 -7.38 18.69
CA ASP A 103 6.55 -6.67 17.74
C ASP A 103 7.35 -6.15 16.55
N MET A 104 8.57 -5.66 16.79
CA MET A 104 9.50 -5.24 15.73
C MET A 104 9.79 -6.38 14.74
N GLU A 105 10.14 -7.58 15.24
CA GLU A 105 10.41 -8.75 14.41
C GLU A 105 9.17 -9.19 13.62
N ARG A 106 7.99 -9.19 14.24
CA ARG A 106 6.73 -9.50 13.57
C ARG A 106 6.48 -8.57 12.38
N VAL A 107 6.66 -7.26 12.58
CA VAL A 107 6.44 -6.28 11.52
C VAL A 107 7.41 -6.49 10.37
N ILE A 108 8.68 -6.76 10.64
CA ILE A 108 9.69 -7.07 9.61
C ILE A 108 9.29 -8.33 8.83
N ALA A 109 8.90 -9.39 9.52
CA ALA A 109 8.48 -10.65 8.88
C ALA A 109 7.24 -10.47 7.98
N SER A 110 6.28 -9.64 8.41
CA SER A 110 5.03 -9.40 7.66
C SER A 110 5.20 -8.66 6.33
N MET A 111 6.37 -8.06 6.08
CA MET A 111 6.61 -7.24 4.89
C MET A 111 6.43 -8.03 3.59
N ALA A 112 6.91 -9.27 3.53
CA ALA A 112 6.78 -10.14 2.36
C ALA A 112 5.32 -10.48 2.07
N ASP A 113 4.56 -10.84 3.11
CA ASP A 113 3.14 -11.20 3.00
C ASP A 113 2.27 -10.01 2.62
N ALA A 114 2.55 -8.82 3.15
CA ALA A 114 1.84 -7.60 2.81
C ALA A 114 2.05 -7.21 1.34
N VAL A 115 3.28 -7.35 0.83
CA VAL A 115 3.56 -7.16 -0.60
C VAL A 115 2.75 -8.17 -1.41
N LEU A 116 2.82 -9.46 -1.08
CA LEU A 116 2.07 -10.51 -1.77
C LEU A 116 0.54 -10.27 -1.73
N SER A 117 0.02 -9.79 -0.60
CA SER A 117 -1.38 -9.43 -0.40
C SER A 117 -1.81 -8.28 -1.31
N CYS A 118 -1.08 -7.17 -1.35
CA CYS A 118 -1.37 -6.06 -2.27
C CYS A 118 -1.35 -6.52 -3.74
N TYR A 119 -0.39 -7.36 -4.11
CA TYR A 119 -0.31 -7.93 -5.46
C TYR A 119 -1.50 -8.85 -5.75
N SER A 120 -1.87 -9.73 -4.82
CA SER A 120 -3.01 -10.63 -4.98
C SER A 120 -4.36 -9.91 -5.01
N ALA A 121 -4.54 -8.82 -4.26
CA ALA A 121 -5.75 -7.99 -4.28
C ALA A 121 -5.91 -7.26 -5.63
N CYS A 122 -4.82 -6.73 -6.19
CA CYS A 122 -4.80 -6.18 -7.55
C CYS A 122 -5.08 -7.25 -8.61
N HIS A 123 -4.62 -8.47 -8.36
CA HIS A 123 -4.88 -9.61 -9.24
C HIS A 123 -6.26 -10.23 -9.06
N ALA A 124 -6.91 -10.21 -7.90
CA ALA A 124 -8.20 -10.86 -7.70
C ALA A 124 -9.28 -10.29 -8.63
N ARG A 125 -9.27 -8.97 -8.81
CA ARG A 125 -10.15 -8.26 -9.76
C ARG A 125 -9.81 -8.59 -11.22
N THR A 126 -8.52 -8.70 -11.52
CA THR A 126 -8.00 -9.07 -12.85
C THR A 126 -8.28 -10.53 -13.19
N LEU A 127 -8.17 -11.43 -12.21
CA LEU A 127 -8.42 -12.87 -12.31
C LEU A 127 -9.92 -13.14 -12.43
N ALA A 128 -10.77 -12.43 -11.69
CA ALA A 128 -12.22 -12.48 -11.81
C ALA A 128 -12.69 -12.02 -13.20
N TRP A 129 -12.11 -10.95 -13.74
CA TRP A 129 -12.38 -10.49 -15.10
C TRP A 129 -11.89 -11.50 -16.15
N LEU A 130 -10.66 -12.00 -16.06
CA LEU A 130 -10.12 -13.03 -16.96
C LEU A 130 -11.00 -14.30 -16.94
N LYS A 131 -11.47 -14.71 -15.76
CA LYS A 131 -12.44 -15.82 -15.62
C LYS A 131 -13.76 -15.51 -16.33
N ARG A 132 -14.25 -14.26 -16.26
CA ARG A 132 -15.49 -13.82 -16.93
C ARG A 132 -15.32 -13.75 -18.45
N MET A 133 -14.19 -13.24 -18.95
CA MET A 133 -13.86 -13.21 -20.39
C MET A 133 -13.72 -14.62 -20.96
N ARG A 134 -13.12 -15.55 -20.20
CA ARG A 134 -13.04 -16.98 -20.56
C ARG A 134 -14.43 -17.63 -20.64
N LYS A 135 -15.33 -17.33 -19.68
CA LYS A 135 -16.73 -17.80 -19.72
C LYS A 135 -17.49 -17.24 -20.94
N LEU A 136 -17.19 -16.02 -21.36
CA LEU A 136 -17.82 -15.35 -22.50
C LEU A 136 -17.15 -15.67 -23.85
N ARG A 137 -16.10 -16.51 -23.88
CA ARG A 137 -15.29 -16.84 -25.08
C ARG A 137 -14.80 -15.61 -25.85
N VAL A 138 -14.62 -14.48 -25.17
CA VAL A 138 -14.08 -13.26 -25.78
C VAL A 138 -12.55 -13.36 -25.72
N ALA A 139 -11.91 -13.48 -26.87
CA ALA A 139 -10.45 -13.40 -26.97
C ALA A 139 -9.98 -12.03 -26.43
N VAL A 140 -9.02 -12.04 -25.51
CA VAL A 140 -8.49 -10.80 -24.92
C VAL A 140 -7.66 -10.10 -26.00
N THR A 141 -8.24 -9.09 -26.64
CA THR A 141 -7.55 -8.26 -27.63
C THR A 141 -6.60 -7.27 -26.95
N ALA A 142 -5.58 -6.78 -27.67
CA ALA A 142 -4.65 -5.76 -27.18
C ALA A 142 -5.37 -4.52 -26.60
N LYS A 143 -6.55 -4.17 -27.14
CA LYS A 143 -7.40 -3.07 -26.66
C LYS A 143 -8.05 -3.37 -25.30
N GLY A 144 -8.47 -4.62 -25.07
CA GLY A 144 -8.94 -5.09 -23.76
C GLY A 144 -7.82 -5.15 -22.73
N TYR A 145 -6.61 -5.49 -23.15
CA TYR A 145 -5.42 -5.47 -22.31
C TYR A 145 -5.03 -4.04 -21.88
N ASN A 146 -5.00 -3.10 -22.83
CA ASN A 146 -4.71 -1.69 -22.56
C ASN A 146 -5.75 -1.03 -21.64
N LEU A 147 -7.02 -1.42 -21.70
CA LEU A 147 -8.06 -0.95 -20.78
C LEU A 147 -7.82 -1.41 -19.33
N VAL A 148 -7.34 -2.64 -19.14
CA VAL A 148 -6.97 -3.19 -17.83
C VAL A 148 -5.73 -2.49 -17.28
N LEU A 149 -4.72 -2.25 -18.11
CA LEU A 149 -3.52 -1.47 -17.75
C LEU A 149 -3.87 -0.04 -17.32
N ASN A 150 -4.79 0.61 -18.02
CA ASN A 150 -5.28 1.95 -17.67
C ASN A 150 -6.11 1.97 -16.37
N SER A 151 -6.73 0.83 -16.02
CA SER A 151 -7.52 0.68 -14.78
C SER A 151 -6.68 0.27 -13.57
N CYS A 152 -5.44 -0.21 -13.79
CA CYS A 152 -4.50 -0.65 -12.77
C CYS A 152 -3.06 -0.23 -13.15
N PRO A 153 -2.65 1.01 -12.83
CA PRO A 153 -1.35 1.57 -13.23
C PRO A 153 -0.14 0.75 -12.75
N SER A 154 -0.29 0.05 -11.62
CA SER A 154 0.72 -0.86 -11.04
C SER A 154 0.91 -2.14 -11.85
N LEU A 155 -0.09 -2.59 -12.63
CA LEU A 155 0.06 -3.72 -13.56
C LEU A 155 0.85 -3.30 -14.80
N ALA A 156 0.76 -2.03 -15.20
CA ALA A 156 1.41 -1.49 -16.40
C ALA A 156 2.94 -1.41 -16.28
N SER A 157 3.49 -1.24 -15.08
CA SER A 157 4.94 -1.31 -14.86
C SER A 157 5.46 -2.74 -14.95
N VAL A 158 4.73 -3.71 -14.36
CA VAL A 158 5.10 -5.13 -14.38
C VAL A 158 5.01 -5.72 -15.79
N VAL A 159 4.00 -5.35 -16.57
CA VAL A 159 3.86 -5.79 -17.97
C VAL A 159 4.97 -5.23 -18.87
N ARG A 160 5.45 -4.02 -18.60
CA ARG A 160 6.58 -3.42 -19.33
C ARG A 160 7.87 -4.22 -19.18
N GLU A 161 8.09 -4.82 -18.01
CA GLU A 161 9.23 -5.70 -17.72
C GLU A 161 9.09 -7.10 -18.34
N LEU A 162 7.87 -7.57 -18.61
CA LEU A 162 7.63 -8.89 -19.19
C LEU A 162 7.97 -8.98 -20.69
N GLY A 163 8.18 -7.85 -21.36
CA GLY A 163 8.51 -7.78 -22.78
C GLY A 163 7.34 -8.07 -23.72
N PRO A 164 7.55 -8.01 -25.06
CA PRO A 164 6.50 -8.19 -26.06
C PRO A 164 5.92 -9.62 -26.11
N GLU A 165 6.66 -10.62 -25.62
CA GLU A 165 6.17 -11.99 -25.46
C GLU A 165 5.41 -12.15 -24.15
N LEU A 166 4.22 -11.56 -24.14
CA LEU A 166 3.28 -11.72 -23.05
C LEU A 166 2.76 -13.17 -23.04
N PRO A 167 2.72 -13.86 -21.88
CA PRO A 167 2.24 -15.23 -21.84
C PRO A 167 0.77 -15.29 -22.31
N LEU A 168 0.55 -16.06 -23.38
CA LEU A 168 -0.76 -16.26 -24.02
C LEU A 168 -1.78 -16.98 -23.11
N SER A 169 -1.34 -17.49 -21.96
CA SER A 169 -2.18 -18.21 -20.99
C SER A 169 -2.13 -17.55 -19.61
N THR A 170 -3.27 -17.62 -18.91
CA THR A 170 -3.40 -17.15 -17.52
C THR A 170 -2.45 -17.88 -16.58
N VAL A 171 -2.16 -19.15 -16.84
CA VAL A 171 -1.19 -19.96 -16.08
C VAL A 171 0.23 -19.43 -16.29
N GLY A 172 0.61 -19.13 -17.53
CA GLY A 172 1.93 -18.56 -17.86
C GLY A 172 2.10 -17.15 -17.27
N LEU A 173 1.05 -16.33 -17.28
CA LEU A 173 1.06 -15.01 -16.65
C LEU A 173 1.24 -15.10 -15.13
N VAL A 174 0.49 -15.97 -14.46
CA VAL A 174 0.61 -16.22 -13.02
C VAL A 174 2.00 -16.77 -12.66
N GLY A 175 2.56 -17.65 -13.50
CA GLY A 175 3.93 -18.15 -13.33
C GLY A 175 4.99 -17.03 -13.44
N ARG A 176 4.90 -16.17 -14.45
CA ARG A 176 5.86 -15.06 -14.65
C ARG A 176 5.74 -13.97 -13.58
N LEU A 177 4.54 -13.68 -13.09
CA LEU A 177 4.33 -12.73 -11.99
C LEU A 177 4.98 -13.20 -10.68
N ARG A 178 5.05 -14.51 -10.46
CA ARG A 178 5.79 -15.10 -9.33
C ARG A 178 7.31 -15.06 -9.54
N ALA A 179 7.78 -14.94 -10.78
CA ALA A 179 9.19 -14.97 -11.16
C ALA A 179 9.81 -13.58 -11.40
N CYS A 180 9.01 -12.50 -11.47
CA CYS A 180 9.52 -11.13 -11.64
C CYS A 180 10.40 -10.71 -10.44
N THR A 181 11.65 -10.33 -10.75
CA THR A 181 12.78 -10.07 -9.84
C THR A 181 12.59 -8.91 -8.85
N HIS A 182 11.50 -8.14 -8.95
CA HIS A 182 11.12 -7.16 -7.92
C HIS A 182 10.75 -7.81 -6.57
N PHE A 183 10.57 -9.14 -6.54
CA PHE A 183 10.46 -9.98 -5.34
C PHE A 183 11.82 -10.42 -4.76
N GLN A 184 12.89 -10.46 -5.55
CA GLN A 184 14.21 -10.93 -5.10
C GLN A 184 14.99 -9.87 -4.30
N PHE A 185 14.73 -8.58 -4.53
CA PHE A 185 15.44 -7.49 -3.82
C PHE A 185 15.03 -7.32 -2.35
N ILE A 186 13.94 -7.94 -1.91
CA ILE A 186 13.45 -7.83 -0.52
C ILE A 186 14.12 -8.89 0.39
N VAL A 187 14.71 -9.95 -0.17
CA VAL A 187 15.31 -11.05 0.61
C VAL A 187 16.82 -10.81 0.88
N SER A 188 17.40 -9.72 0.36
CA SER A 188 18.85 -9.44 0.48
C SER A 188 19.27 -8.60 1.70
N PHE A 189 18.38 -8.35 2.66
CA PHE A 189 18.73 -7.77 3.96
C PHE A 189 18.25 -8.72 5.07
N THR A 190 18.91 -9.88 5.12
CA THR A 190 19.18 -10.61 6.37
C THR A 190 20.63 -10.33 6.74
#